data_AF-A0A3C1R1G8-F1
#
_entry.id   AF-A0A3C1R1G8-F1
#
_cell.length_a   1.000
_cell.length_b   1.000
_cell.length_c   1.000
_cell.angle_alpha   90.00
_cell.angle_beta   90.00
_cell.angle_gamma   90.00
#
_symmetry.space_group_name_H-M   'P 1'
#
loop_
_entity.id
_entity.type
_entity.pdbx_description
1 polymer ?
#
loop_
_entity_poly.entity_id
_entity_poly.type
_entity_poly.pdbx_seq_one_letter_code
_entity_poly.pdbx_strand_id
1 'polypeptide(L)' 'MKLRIFLDRSMLEVFANDVQCVTQRIFPTRADALGVSIGSESGEAIVRSLKGWTLGATRPD' A
#
# COMPACT_ATOMS: atom_id res chain seq x y z
N MET A 1 0.13 -10.03 12.13
CA MET A 1 0.96 -9.37 11.11
C MET A 1 0.51 -7.93 10.95
N LYS A 2 1.44 -6.99 10.85
CA LYS A 2 1.17 -5.57 10.64
C LYS A 2 1.83 -5.14 9.35
N LEU A 3 1.04 -4.59 8.43
CA LEU A 3 1.53 -4.00 7.20
C LEU A 3 1.44 -2.49 7.28
N ARG A 4 2.50 -1.81 6.83
CA ARG A 4 2.49 -0.37 6.56
C ARG A 4 2.87 -0.18 5.11
N ILE A 5 1.99 0.46 4.35
CA ILE A 5 2.11 0.57 2.91
C ILE A 5 2.14 2.06 2.57
N PHE A 6 3.14 2.48 1.79
CA PHE A 6 3.23 3.82 1.24
C PHE A 6 3.16 3.74 -0.28
N LEU A 7 2.31 4.56 -0.86
CA LEU A 7 2.21 4.76 -2.30
C LEU A 7 2.50 6.22 -2.60
N ASP A 8 3.69 6.50 -3.15
CA ASP A 8 4.09 7.82 -3.64
C ASP A 8 4.23 7.77 -5.16
N ARG A 9 3.17 8.25 -5.84
CA ARG A 9 3.04 8.20 -7.30
C ARG A 9 3.24 6.77 -7.81
N SER A 10 4.38 6.48 -8.42
CA SER A 10 4.71 5.15 -8.94
C SER A 10 5.43 4.25 -7.94
N MET A 11 5.90 4.77 -6.79
CA MET A 11 6.68 4.00 -5.82
C MET A 11 5.75 3.36 -4.79
N LEU A 12 5.87 2.05 -4.61
CA LEU A 12 5.17 1.26 -3.61
C LEU A 12 6.19 0.68 -2.62
N GLU A 13 6.04 1.01 -1.34
CA GLU A 13 6.85 0.48 -0.25
C GLU A 13 5.96 -0.24 0.75
N VAL A 14 6.28 -1.50 1.05
CA VAL A 14 5.52 -2.36 1.96
C VAL A 14 6.43 -2.82 3.09
N PHE A 15 6.10 -2.40 4.31
CA PHE A 15 6.80 -2.79 5.52
C PHE A 15 5.98 -3.84 6.28
N ALA A 16 6.60 -4.97 6.59
CA ALA A 16 5.96 -6.07 7.32
C ALA A 16 6.57 -6.24 8.71
N ASN A 17 5.71 -6.16 9.73
CA ASN A 17 6.04 -6.28 11.15
C ASN A 17 7.21 -5.38 11.60
N ASP A 18 7.42 -4.25 10.91
CA ASP A 18 8.51 -3.30 11.17
C ASP A 18 9.93 -3.93 11.05
N VAL A 19 10.07 -5.08 10.37
CA VAL A 19 11.36 -5.81 10.18
C VAL A 19 11.75 -5.93 8.71
N GLN A 20 10.78 -6.23 7.84
CA GLN A 20 11.04 -6.46 6.42
C GLN A 20 10.43 -5.34 5.58
N CYS A 21 11.11 -4.97 4.50
CA CYS A 21 10.62 -4.00 3.52
C CYS A 21 10.76 -4.58 2.11
N VAL A 22 9.71 -4.39 1.30
CA VAL A 22 9.73 -4.61 -0.14
C VAL A 22 9.38 -3.30 -0.83
N THR A 23 10.23 -2.89 -1.77
CA THR A 23 10.03 -1.69 -2.59
C THR A 23 9.88 -2.09 -4.04
N GLN A 24 8.85 -1.57 -4.69
CA GLN A 24 8.62 -1.77 -6.11
C GLN A 24 8.13 -0.48 -6.77
N ARG A 25 8.26 -0.44 -8.10
CA ARG A 25 7.66 0.61 -8.91
C ARG A 25 6.51 0.05 -9.73
N ILE A 26 5.37 0.72 -9.69
CA ILE A 26 4.14 0.33 -10.40
C ILE A 26 3.73 1.43 -11.38
N PHE A 27 3.26 1.03 -12.56
CA PHE A 27 2.80 1.92 -13.61
C PHE A 27 1.43 1.46 -14.12
N PRO A 28 0.34 1.81 -13.43
CA PRO A 28 -0.99 1.46 -13.87
C PRO A 28 -1.27 2.03 -15.27
N THR A 29 -1.77 1.21 -16.18
CA THR A 29 -2.08 1.62 -17.56
C THR A 29 -3.54 2.05 -17.74
N ARG A 30 -4.42 1.64 -16.81
CA ARG A 30 -5.83 1.99 -16.81
C ARG A 30 -6.05 3.27 -16.00
N ALA A 31 -6.88 4.17 -16.54
CA ALA A 31 -7.23 5.43 -15.90
C ALA A 31 -8.01 5.27 -14.58
N ASP A 32 -8.70 4.14 -14.39
CA ASP A 32 -9.51 3.84 -13.21
C ASP A 32 -8.78 3.01 -12.14
N ALA A 33 -7.48 2.77 -12.32
CA ALA A 33 -6.64 2.00 -11.38
C ALA A 33 -6.22 2.83 -10.15
N LEU A 34 -7.20 3.42 -9.45
CA LEU A 34 -7.01 4.30 -8.29
C LEU A 34 -7.43 3.65 -6.97
N GLY A 35 -8.09 2.48 -7.02
CA GLY A 35 -8.62 1.78 -5.86
C GLY A 35 -7.62 0.86 -5.17
N VAL A 36 -7.96 0.46 -3.94
CA VAL A 36 -7.25 -0.57 -3.16
C VAL A 36 -8.25 -1.61 -2.69
N SER A 37 -7.89 -2.89 -2.80
CA SER A 37 -8.67 -4.03 -2.32
C SER A 37 -7.80 -4.95 -1.48
N ILE A 38 -8.42 -5.69 -0.55
CA ILE A 38 -7.77 -6.73 0.23
C ILE A 38 -8.39 -8.07 -0.15
N GLY A 39 -7.55 -9.08 -0.35
CA GLY A 39 -7.97 -10.43 -0.67
C GLY A 39 -7.05 -11.47 -0.04
N SER A 40 -7.54 -12.71 -0.01
CA SER A 40 -6.80 -13.91 0.36
C SER A 40 -7.05 -14.96 -0.72
N GLU A 41 -6.00 -15.60 -1.23
CA GLU A 41 -6.14 -16.61 -2.29
C GLU A 41 -6.39 -18.02 -1.71
N SER A 42 -5.81 -18.32 -0.54
CA SER A 42 -5.90 -19.65 0.08
C SER A 42 -6.21 -19.54 1.58
N GLY A 43 -7.51 -19.51 1.88
CA GLY A 43 -8.03 -19.52 3.25
C GLY A 43 -8.49 -18.16 3.77
N GLU A 44 -8.80 -18.11 5.06
CA GLU A 44 -9.38 -16.94 5.70
C GLU A 44 -8.30 -15.95 6.16
N ALA A 45 -8.50 -14.67 5.85
CA ALA A 45 -7.71 -13.57 6.37
C ALA A 45 -8.60 -12.62 7.17
N ILE A 46 -8.28 -12.44 8.45
CA ILE A 46 -9.01 -11.51 9.33
C ILE A 46 -8.26 -10.18 9.40
N VAL A 47 -8.85 -9.13 8.84
CA VAL A 47 -8.35 -7.76 8.96
C VAL A 47 -8.91 -7.13 10.24
N ARG A 48 -8.09 -7.04 11.29
CA ARG A 48 -8.53 -6.47 12.58
C ARG A 48 -8.68 -4.94 12.54
N SER A 49 -7.89 -4.27 11.71
CA SER A 49 -7.90 -2.81 11.56
C SER A 49 -7.32 -2.43 10.22
N LEU A 50 -7.92 -1.44 9.57
CA LEU A 50 -7.43 -0.83 8.34
C LEU A 50 -7.61 0.69 8.46
N LYS A 51 -6.55 1.43 8.16
CA LYS A 51 -6.58 2.89 8.09
C LYS A 51 -5.84 3.36 6.84
N GLY A 52 -6.51 4.19 6.05
CA GLY A 52 -5.91 4.90 4.92
C GLY A 52 -5.81 6.39 5.21
N TRP A 53 -4.85 7.05 4.58
CA TRP A 53 -4.67 8.50 4.61
C TRP A 53 -4.00 8.97 3.32
N THR A 54 -4.21 10.23 2.97
CA THR A 54 -3.49 10.88 1.87
C THR A 54 -2.09 11.24 2.32
N LEU A 55 -1.08 10.87 1.53
CA LEU A 55 0.31 11.24 1.82
C LEU A 55 0.49 12.76 1.68
N GLY A 56 1.11 13.39 2.67
CA GLY A 56 1.44 14.81 2.60
C GLY A 56 2.55 15.08 1.58
N ALA A 57 2.52 16.26 0.97
CA ALA A 57 3.63 16.74 0.17
C ALA A 57 4.86 16.96 1.06
N THR A 58 6.01 16.45 0.62
CA THR A 58 7.29 16.63 1.32
C THR A 58 7.98 17.94 0.94
N ARG A 59 7.58 18.55 -0.18
CA ARG A 59 8.06 19.86 -0.61
C ARG A 59 6.90 20.87 -0.59
N PRO A 60 7.01 21.98 0.15
CA PRO A 60 6.13 23.11 -0.09
C PRO A 60 6.47 23.72 -1.46
N ASP A 61 5.42 24.13 -2.17
CA ASP A 61 5.48 24.90 -3.41
C ASP A 61 6.20 26.24 -3.22
#